data_AF-A0A941AF66-F1
#
_entry.id   AF-A0A941AF66-F1
#
_cell.length_a   1.000
_cell.length_b   1.000
_cell.length_c   1.000
_cell.angle_alpha   90.00
_cell.angle_beta   90.00
_cell.angle_gamma   90.00
#
_symmetry.space_group_name_H-M   'P 1'
#
loop_
_entity.id
_entity.type
_entity.pdbx_description
1 polymer ?
#
loop_
_entity_poly.entity_id
_entity_poly.type
_entity_poly.pdbx_seq_one_letter_code
_entity_poly.pdbx_strand_id
1 'polypeptide(L)'
;MQEIAERAEFAVGTLYKFFRNKEDLYKALILEQFHTFRETLTRAIEEPEEEIEKLRNYVKAKGELFRANAPMIRLYFAETQGARVNVMAGFDAEIRERHDAFRQTLASVFESGMKRKRFRKIADPYSLAVALESITNGFLVLWMEKPERHPYPEDPDAILNILFKGLVDRQTEPFGGRE
;
A
#
# COMPACT_ATOMS: atom_id res chain seq x y z
N MET A 1 19.22 -4.01 -22.31
CA MET A 1 18.75 -2.95 -23.22
C MET A 1 18.36 -3.52 -24.58
N GLN A 2 19.21 -4.34 -25.21
CA GLN A 2 18.92 -4.92 -26.52
C GLN A 2 17.61 -5.71 -26.58
N GLU A 3 17.44 -6.70 -25.70
CA GLU A 3 16.19 -7.48 -25.61
C GLU A 3 14.94 -6.62 -25.31
N ILE A 4 15.11 -5.53 -24.55
CA ILE A 4 14.02 -4.61 -24.20
C ILE A 4 13.60 -3.82 -25.44
N ALA A 5 14.58 -3.32 -26.20
CA ALA A 5 14.33 -2.58 -27.44
C ALA A 5 13.63 -3.45 -28.48
N GLU A 6 14.11 -4.69 -28.64
CA GLU A 6 13.51 -5.67 -29.55
C GLU A 6 12.05 -5.96 -29.20
N ARG A 7 11.75 -6.26 -27.93
CA ARG A 7 10.38 -6.52 -27.48
C ARG A 7 9.47 -5.29 -27.52
N ALA A 8 10.02 -4.10 -27.36
CA ALA A 8 9.28 -2.85 -27.43
C ALA A 8 9.18 -2.30 -28.88
N GLU A 9 9.71 -3.03 -29.87
CA GLU A 9 9.75 -2.63 -31.28
C GLU A 9 10.46 -1.28 -31.52
N PHE A 10 11.46 -0.97 -30.69
CA PHE A 10 12.31 0.21 -30.80
C PHE A 10 13.75 -0.14 -31.18
N ALA A 11 14.43 0.78 -31.85
CA ALA A 11 15.88 0.68 -32.01
C ALA A 11 16.59 0.88 -30.66
N VAL A 12 17.63 0.08 -30.38
CA VAL A 12 18.47 0.19 -29.17
C VAL A 12 18.97 1.62 -28.94
N GLY A 13 19.41 2.30 -30.01
CA GLY A 13 19.91 3.67 -29.94
C GLY A 13 18.83 4.67 -29.50
N THR A 14 17.55 4.41 -29.78
CA THR A 14 16.44 5.23 -29.32
C THR A 14 16.25 5.10 -27.83
N LEU A 15 16.31 3.88 -27.26
CA LEU A 15 16.20 3.72 -25.81
C LEU A 15 17.35 4.42 -25.06
N TYR A 16 18.58 4.39 -25.60
CA TYR A 16 19.71 5.09 -25.00
C TYR A 16 19.60 6.63 -25.01
N LYS A 17 18.71 7.21 -25.84
CA LYS A 17 18.38 8.64 -25.76
C LYS A 17 17.56 8.99 -24.52
N PHE A 18 16.76 8.04 -24.03
CA PHE A 18 15.89 8.23 -22.87
C PHE A 18 16.51 7.72 -21.58
N PHE A 19 17.24 6.60 -21.65
CA PHE A 19 17.79 5.92 -20.49
C PHE A 19 19.26 5.59 -20.67
N ARG A 20 20.09 6.00 -19.73
CA ARG A 20 21.55 5.81 -19.81
C ARG A 20 21.93 4.33 -19.79
N ASN A 21 21.19 3.53 -19.05
CA ASN A 21 21.39 2.09 -18.89
C ASN A 21 20.10 1.40 -18.39
N LYS A 22 20.16 0.08 -18.18
CA LYS A 22 19.02 -0.71 -17.69
C LYS A 22 18.57 -0.30 -16.28
N GLU A 23 19.49 0.14 -15.42
CA GLU A 23 19.18 0.58 -14.05
C GLU A 23 18.39 1.89 -14.05
N ASP A 24 18.75 2.83 -14.92
CA ASP A 24 18.06 4.11 -15.12
C ASP A 24 16.61 3.88 -15.63
N LEU A 25 16.46 2.99 -16.63
CA LEU A 25 15.14 2.54 -17.10
C LEU A 25 14.32 1.91 -15.97
N TYR A 26 14.95 1.04 -15.17
CA TYR A 26 14.28 0.40 -14.03
C TYR A 26 13.81 1.44 -13.00
N LYS A 27 14.65 2.40 -12.61
CA LYS A 27 14.29 3.48 -11.68
C LYS A 27 13.11 4.30 -12.21
N ALA A 28 13.14 4.67 -13.49
CA ALA A 28 12.05 5.41 -14.12
C ALA A 28 10.73 4.62 -14.08
N LEU A 29 10.78 3.31 -14.35
CA LEU A 29 9.61 2.43 -14.27
C LEU A 29 9.03 2.37 -12.85
N ILE A 30 9.87 2.20 -11.82
CA ILE A 30 9.36 2.16 -10.43
C ILE A 30 8.79 3.52 -10.01
N LEU A 31 9.43 4.62 -10.39
CA LEU A 31 8.96 5.97 -10.13
C LEU A 31 7.56 6.21 -10.72
N GLU A 32 7.37 5.90 -12.00
CA GLU A 32 6.09 6.02 -12.68
C GLU A 32 5.00 5.23 -11.95
N GLN A 33 5.30 3.99 -11.57
CA GLN A 33 4.36 3.12 -10.86
C GLN A 33 4.02 3.65 -9.47
N PHE A 34 4.99 4.20 -8.74
CA PHE A 34 4.73 4.87 -7.47
C PHE A 34 3.75 6.04 -7.63
N HIS A 35 3.91 6.84 -8.69
CA HIS A 35 3.00 7.94 -8.99
C HIS A 35 1.59 7.46 -9.29
N THR A 36 1.44 6.41 -10.12
CA THR A 36 0.14 5.79 -10.41
C THR A 36 -0.53 5.27 -9.14
N PHE A 37 0.21 4.53 -8.31
CA PHE A 37 -0.33 3.97 -7.06
C PHE A 37 -0.83 5.08 -6.14
N ARG A 38 -0.02 6.12 -5.94
CA ARG A 38 -0.39 7.26 -5.12
C ARG A 38 -1.65 7.95 -5.65
N GLU A 39 -1.72 8.26 -6.94
CA GLU A 39 -2.89 8.94 -7.52
C GLU A 39 -4.16 8.12 -7.35
N THR A 40 -4.13 6.83 -7.67
CA THR A 40 -5.29 5.95 -7.54
C THR A 40 -5.73 5.80 -6.08
N LEU A 41 -4.80 5.63 -5.15
CA LEU A 41 -5.13 5.50 -3.72
C LEU A 41 -5.63 6.81 -3.11
N THR A 42 -5.09 7.95 -3.54
CA THR A 42 -5.60 9.28 -3.14
C THR A 42 -7.04 9.47 -3.60
N ARG A 43 -7.34 9.18 -4.87
CA ARG A 43 -8.72 9.26 -5.38
C ARG A 43 -9.69 8.38 -4.61
N ALA A 44 -9.28 7.14 -4.30
CA ALA A 44 -10.11 6.19 -3.56
C ALA A 44 -10.58 6.71 -2.19
N ILE A 45 -9.79 7.57 -1.54
CA ILE A 45 -10.12 8.16 -0.23
C ILE A 45 -10.68 9.59 -0.30
N GLU A 46 -10.64 10.24 -1.47
CA GLU A 46 -11.19 11.58 -1.67
C GLU A 46 -12.62 11.57 -2.20
N GLU A 47 -12.97 10.60 -3.06
CA GLU A 47 -14.28 10.55 -3.73
C GLU A 47 -15.49 10.31 -2.79
N PRO A 48 -15.46 9.40 -1.81
CA PRO A 48 -16.63 9.14 -0.96
C PRO A 48 -16.85 10.24 0.08
N GLU A 49 -18.09 10.47 0.50
CA GLU A 49 -18.36 11.39 1.62
C GLU A 49 -18.16 10.74 3.01
N GLU A 50 -18.35 9.43 3.09
CA GLU A 50 -18.31 8.68 4.34
C GLU A 50 -16.94 8.04 4.62
N GLU A 51 -16.45 8.17 5.85
CA GLU A 51 -15.11 7.69 6.22
C GLU A 51 -14.95 6.17 6.11
N ILE A 52 -15.99 5.40 6.41
CA ILE A 52 -15.94 3.94 6.27
C ILE A 52 -15.80 3.56 4.80
N GLU A 53 -16.56 4.21 3.91
CA GLU A 53 -16.48 3.98 2.46
C GLU A 53 -15.12 4.38 1.91
N LYS A 54 -14.53 5.50 2.36
CA LYS A 54 -13.14 5.87 2.03
C LYS A 54 -12.16 4.75 2.36
N LEU A 55 -12.26 4.17 3.56
CA LEU A 55 -11.37 3.09 3.98
C LEU A 55 -11.63 1.78 3.21
N ARG A 56 -12.89 1.47 2.88
CA ARG A 56 -13.24 0.33 2.01
C ARG A 56 -12.64 0.48 0.62
N ASN A 57 -12.81 1.65 0.01
CA ASN A 57 -12.26 1.97 -1.30
C ASN A 57 -10.74 1.91 -1.30
N TYR A 58 -10.08 2.42 -0.26
CA TYR A 58 -8.63 2.29 -0.10
C TYR A 58 -8.17 0.83 -0.13
N VAL A 59 -8.78 -0.04 0.69
CA VAL A 59 -8.42 -1.46 0.78
C VAL A 59 -8.63 -2.16 -0.57
N LYS A 60 -9.78 -1.92 -1.20
CA LYS A 60 -10.11 -2.49 -2.52
C LYS A 60 -9.16 -2.02 -3.62
N ALA A 61 -8.98 -0.70 -3.76
CA ALA A 61 -8.12 -0.11 -4.79
C ALA A 61 -6.67 -0.59 -4.64
N LYS A 62 -6.17 -0.72 -3.41
CA LYS A 62 -4.83 -1.25 -3.14
C LYS A 62 -4.70 -2.70 -3.59
N GLY A 63 -5.68 -3.56 -3.29
CA GLY A 63 -5.71 -4.94 -3.79
C GLY A 63 -5.72 -5.03 -5.31
N GLU A 64 -6.55 -4.23 -5.97
CA GLU A 64 -6.64 -4.18 -7.44
C GLU A 64 -5.35 -3.70 -8.10
N LEU A 65 -4.74 -2.63 -7.58
CA LEU A 65 -3.46 -2.12 -8.07
C LEU A 65 -2.34 -3.17 -7.96
N PHE A 66 -2.27 -3.88 -6.83
CA PHE A 66 -1.28 -4.93 -6.63
C PHE A 66 -1.49 -6.10 -7.59
N ARG A 67 -2.75 -6.51 -7.81
CA ARG A 67 -3.08 -7.56 -8.77
C ARG A 67 -2.72 -7.17 -10.20
N ALA A 68 -3.06 -5.95 -10.61
CA ALA A 68 -2.77 -5.44 -11.95
C ALA A 68 -1.26 -5.28 -12.21
N ASN A 69 -0.47 -5.00 -11.19
CA ASN A 69 0.97 -4.70 -11.32
C ASN A 69 1.88 -5.77 -10.71
N ALA A 70 1.37 -6.97 -10.44
CA ALA A 70 2.09 -8.02 -9.72
C ALA A 70 3.48 -8.37 -10.30
N PRO A 71 3.69 -8.48 -11.63
CA PRO A 71 5.03 -8.71 -12.19
C PRO A 71 6.03 -7.62 -11.84
N MET A 72 5.60 -6.35 -11.88
CA MET A 72 6.44 -5.19 -11.56
C MET A 72 6.80 -5.17 -10.07
N ILE A 73 5.82 -5.40 -9.20
CA ILE A 73 6.05 -5.43 -7.75
C ILE A 73 6.98 -6.60 -7.36
N ARG A 74 6.84 -7.77 -8.00
CA ARG A 74 7.76 -8.90 -7.82
C ARG A 74 9.19 -8.54 -8.23
N LEU A 75 9.36 -7.86 -9.36
CA LEU A 75 10.65 -7.36 -9.80
C LEU A 75 11.24 -6.39 -8.75
N TYR A 76 10.43 -5.46 -8.24
CA TYR A 76 10.83 -4.54 -7.19
C TYR A 76 11.38 -5.26 -5.94
N PHE A 77 10.65 -6.26 -5.43
CA PHE A 77 11.08 -7.02 -4.26
C PHE A 77 12.28 -7.93 -4.50
N ALA A 78 12.48 -8.43 -5.73
CA ALA A 78 13.62 -9.25 -6.09
C ALA A 78 14.92 -8.45 -6.08
N GLU A 79 14.89 -7.22 -6.62
CA GLU A 79 16.06 -6.34 -6.72
C GLU A 79 16.44 -5.70 -5.37
N THR A 80 15.49 -5.59 -4.44
CA THR A 80 15.71 -4.81 -3.22
C THR A 80 16.12 -5.61 -1.98
N GLN A 81 16.22 -6.95 -2.02
CA GLN A 81 16.67 -7.96 -0.99
C GLN A 81 16.60 -7.63 0.53
N GLY A 82 15.88 -6.59 0.93
CA GLY A 82 15.87 -5.93 2.24
C GLY A 82 14.70 -4.94 2.36
N ALA A 83 14.08 -4.53 1.25
CA ALA A 83 12.81 -3.78 1.26
C ALA A 83 11.59 -4.61 1.68
N ARG A 84 11.75 -5.91 1.96
CA ARG A 84 10.71 -6.74 2.60
C ARG A 84 10.34 -6.22 3.99
N VAL A 85 11.28 -5.54 4.66
CA VAL A 85 11.06 -4.90 5.97
C VAL A 85 10.75 -3.40 5.81
N ASN A 86 11.30 -2.75 4.78
CA ASN A 86 11.05 -1.34 4.49
C ASN A 86 10.94 -1.08 2.99
N VAL A 87 9.70 -1.05 2.49
CA VAL A 87 9.36 -0.78 1.07
C VAL A 87 9.96 0.55 0.60
N MET A 88 10.29 1.48 1.50
CA MET A 88 10.84 2.80 1.19
C MET A 88 12.39 2.87 1.14
N ALA A 89 13.10 1.78 1.47
CA ALA A 89 14.56 1.78 1.56
C ALA A 89 15.27 1.96 0.20
N GLY A 90 14.61 1.59 -0.90
CA GLY A 90 15.12 1.76 -2.26
C GLY A 90 14.78 3.10 -2.92
N PHE A 91 14.04 3.95 -2.24
CA PHE A 91 13.50 5.19 -2.80
C PHE A 91 14.31 6.43 -2.40
N ASP A 92 14.25 7.49 -3.21
CA ASP A 92 14.86 8.77 -2.87
C ASP A 92 14.04 9.53 -1.81
N ALA A 93 14.53 10.70 -1.39
CA ALA A 93 13.86 11.52 -0.38
C ALA A 93 12.49 12.01 -0.84
N GLU A 94 12.33 12.28 -2.14
CA GLU A 94 11.13 12.85 -2.74
C GLU A 94 9.97 11.84 -2.72
N ILE A 95 10.24 10.59 -3.07
CA ILE A 95 9.26 9.50 -2.98
C ILE A 95 8.86 9.25 -1.53
N ARG A 96 9.84 9.26 -0.59
CA ARG A 96 9.57 9.10 0.84
C ARG A 96 8.65 10.18 1.39
N GLU A 97 8.91 11.44 1.03
CA GLU A 97 8.08 12.58 1.44
C GLU A 97 6.66 12.45 0.89
N ARG A 98 6.51 12.09 -0.38
CA ARG A 98 5.17 11.84 -0.98
C ARG A 98 4.43 10.69 -0.34
N HIS A 99 5.15 9.64 0.04
CA HIS A 99 4.57 8.51 0.74
C HIS A 99 4.04 8.92 2.12
N ASP A 100 4.82 9.72 2.86
CA ASP A 100 4.38 10.24 4.15
C ASP A 100 3.20 11.21 4.00
N ALA A 101 3.22 12.07 2.98
CA ALA A 101 2.10 12.96 2.66
C ALA A 101 0.80 12.17 2.40
N PHE A 102 0.86 11.10 1.62
CA PHE A 102 -0.30 10.22 1.41
C PHE A 102 -0.78 9.59 2.72
N ARG A 103 0.15 9.15 3.58
CA ARG A 103 -0.18 8.58 4.89
C ARG A 103 -0.86 9.60 5.80
N GLN A 104 -0.43 10.87 5.77
CA GLN A 104 -1.12 11.96 6.46
C GLN A 104 -2.54 12.16 5.92
N THR A 105 -2.74 12.07 4.60
CA THR A 105 -4.09 12.09 4.00
C THR A 105 -4.95 10.94 4.53
N LEU A 106 -4.42 9.72 4.59
CA LEU A 106 -5.14 8.58 5.16
C LEU A 106 -5.45 8.78 6.66
N ALA A 107 -4.50 9.33 7.43
CA ALA A 107 -4.70 9.67 8.84
C ALA A 107 -5.84 10.68 9.03
N SER A 108 -5.99 11.65 8.11
CA SER A 108 -7.08 12.62 8.16
C SER A 108 -8.48 11.98 8.06
N VAL A 109 -8.61 10.83 7.38
CA VAL A 109 -9.87 10.06 7.31
C VAL A 109 -10.25 9.54 8.70
N PHE A 110 -9.28 8.98 9.43
CA PHE A 110 -9.49 8.55 10.81
C PHE A 110 -9.81 9.74 11.72
N GLU A 111 -9.10 10.86 11.57
CA GLU A 111 -9.36 12.08 12.34
C GLU A 111 -10.78 12.61 12.11
N SER A 112 -11.23 12.66 10.86
CA SER A 112 -12.60 13.07 10.49
C SER A 112 -13.63 12.15 11.15
N GLY A 113 -13.45 10.83 11.04
CA GLY A 113 -14.39 9.87 11.63
C GLY A 113 -14.42 9.95 13.16
N MET A 114 -13.31 10.28 13.82
CA MET A 114 -13.29 10.59 15.26
C MET A 114 -14.04 11.88 15.58
N LYS A 115 -13.81 12.97 14.83
CA LYS A 115 -14.51 14.26 15.00
C LYS A 115 -16.03 14.10 14.84
N ARG A 116 -16.46 13.27 13.89
CA ARG A 116 -17.87 12.92 13.64
C ARG A 116 -18.42 11.84 14.59
N LYS A 117 -17.65 11.41 15.60
CA LYS A 117 -18.02 10.35 16.57
C LYS A 117 -18.39 8.99 15.93
N ARG A 118 -17.96 8.74 14.69
CA ARG A 118 -18.09 7.46 13.99
C ARG A 118 -17.01 6.47 14.43
N PHE A 119 -15.82 6.96 14.76
CA PHE A 119 -14.70 6.15 15.24
C PHE A 119 -14.39 6.43 16.69
N ARG A 120 -14.14 5.35 17.46
CA ARG A 120 -13.60 5.45 18.82
C ARG A 120 -12.12 5.80 18.75
N LYS A 121 -11.67 6.70 19.63
CA LYS A 121 -10.27 7.08 19.76
C LYS A 121 -9.49 6.01 20.55
N ILE A 122 -9.14 4.92 19.89
CA ILE A 122 -8.33 3.82 20.47
C ILE A 122 -6.82 4.05 20.33
N ALA A 123 -6.42 4.91 19.39
CA ALA A 123 -5.05 5.36 19.12
C ALA A 123 -5.12 6.71 18.41
N ASP A 124 -3.97 7.35 18.15
CA ASP A 124 -3.92 8.55 17.31
C ASP A 124 -4.19 8.21 15.83
N PRO A 125 -4.71 9.17 15.02
CA PRO A 125 -5.08 8.92 13.64
C PRO A 125 -3.94 8.43 12.74
N TYR A 126 -2.71 8.89 12.97
CA TYR A 126 -1.56 8.48 12.15
C TYR A 126 -1.18 7.03 12.43
N SER A 127 -1.17 6.61 13.70
CA SER A 127 -0.95 5.21 14.07
C SER A 127 -2.01 4.27 13.47
N LEU A 128 -3.27 4.70 13.39
CA LEU A 128 -4.33 3.92 12.73
C LEU A 128 -4.10 3.80 11.22
N ALA A 129 -3.64 4.87 10.57
CA ALA A 129 -3.27 4.83 9.15
C ALA A 129 -2.09 3.88 8.90
N VAL A 130 -1.04 3.94 9.73
CA VAL A 130 0.09 2.99 9.70
C VAL A 130 -0.39 1.56 9.89
N ALA A 131 -1.29 1.31 10.85
CA ALA A 131 -1.81 -0.03 11.12
C ALA A 131 -2.59 -0.59 9.92
N LEU A 132 -3.51 0.18 9.34
CA LEU A 132 -4.27 -0.24 8.16
C LEU A 132 -3.33 -0.53 6.97
N GLU A 133 -2.35 0.34 6.74
CA GLU A 133 -1.36 0.14 5.69
C GLU A 133 -0.52 -1.13 5.92
N SER A 134 -0.12 -1.38 7.16
CA SER A 134 0.69 -2.53 7.55
C SER A 134 -0.07 -3.85 7.38
N ILE A 135 -1.33 -3.90 7.83
CA ILE A 135 -2.19 -5.09 7.67
C ILE A 135 -2.40 -5.39 6.18
N THR A 136 -2.77 -4.37 5.40
CA THR A 136 -2.98 -4.55 3.95
C THR A 136 -1.71 -5.00 3.24
N ASN A 137 -0.55 -4.39 3.54
CA ASN A 137 0.74 -4.80 2.98
C ASN A 137 1.09 -6.26 3.36
N GLY A 138 0.84 -6.67 4.60
CA GLY A 138 1.09 -8.04 5.06
C GLY A 138 0.33 -9.08 4.25
N PHE A 139 -0.98 -8.88 4.04
CA PHE A 139 -1.78 -9.77 3.19
C PHE A 139 -1.29 -9.77 1.74
N LEU A 140 -0.93 -8.60 1.19
CA LEU A 140 -0.47 -8.49 -0.19
C LEU A 140 0.87 -9.18 -0.42
N VAL A 141 1.80 -9.09 0.53
CA VAL A 141 3.09 -9.79 0.44
C VAL A 141 2.89 -11.30 0.42
N LEU A 142 2.06 -11.85 1.32
CA LEU A 142 1.73 -13.28 1.32
C LEU A 142 1.05 -13.71 0.02
N TRP A 143 0.13 -12.89 -0.49
CA TRP A 143 -0.55 -13.11 -1.77
C TRP A 143 0.45 -13.14 -2.93
N MET A 144 1.43 -12.24 -2.98
CA MET A 144 2.44 -12.22 -4.04
C MET A 144 3.35 -13.45 -4.04
N GLU A 145 3.58 -14.06 -2.88
CA GLU A 145 4.40 -15.28 -2.77
C GLU A 145 3.63 -16.53 -3.19
N LYS A 146 2.38 -16.69 -2.74
CA LYS A 146 1.54 -17.87 -3.03
C LYS A 146 0.05 -17.47 -3.17
N PRO A 147 -0.37 -16.93 -4.31
CA PRO A 147 -1.72 -16.40 -4.51
C PRO A 147 -2.83 -17.41 -4.20
N GLU A 148 -2.63 -18.68 -4.55
CA GLU A 148 -3.61 -19.75 -4.41
C GLU A 148 -3.77 -20.21 -2.96
N ARG A 149 -2.71 -20.04 -2.15
CA ARG A 149 -2.70 -20.41 -0.72
C ARG A 149 -3.10 -19.25 0.17
N HIS A 150 -2.78 -18.02 -0.24
CA HIS A 150 -2.98 -16.79 0.50
C HIS A 150 -3.71 -15.76 -0.36
N PRO A 151 -4.98 -16.01 -0.73
CA PRO A 151 -5.74 -15.03 -1.49
C PRO A 151 -5.89 -13.73 -0.67
N TYR A 152 -5.71 -12.59 -1.34
CA TYR A 152 -6.06 -11.32 -0.74
C TYR A 152 -7.59 -11.28 -0.52
N PRO A 153 -8.09 -10.82 0.64
CA PRO A 153 -9.53 -10.80 0.89
C PRO A 153 -10.29 -10.00 -0.17
N GLU A 154 -11.30 -10.61 -0.80
CA GLU A 154 -12.12 -9.91 -1.80
C GLU A 154 -13.11 -8.92 -1.16
N ASP A 155 -13.56 -9.22 0.07
CA ASP A 155 -14.34 -8.28 0.86
C ASP A 155 -13.39 -7.39 1.69
N PRO A 156 -13.35 -6.05 1.44
CA PRO A 156 -12.51 -5.14 2.21
C PRO A 156 -12.86 -5.12 3.71
N ASP A 157 -14.09 -5.46 4.08
CA ASP A 157 -14.51 -5.52 5.48
C ASP A 157 -13.81 -6.62 6.27
N ALA A 158 -13.29 -7.66 5.61
CA ALA A 158 -12.48 -8.67 6.29
C ALA A 158 -11.23 -8.06 6.94
N ILE A 159 -10.59 -7.10 6.26
CA ILE A 159 -9.43 -6.37 6.79
C ILE A 159 -9.87 -5.27 7.76
N LEU A 160 -10.89 -4.48 7.39
CA LEU A 160 -11.33 -3.35 8.21
C LEU A 160 -11.90 -3.81 9.56
N ASN A 161 -12.56 -4.96 9.62
CA ASN A 161 -13.10 -5.51 10.86
C ASN A 161 -12.01 -5.87 11.88
N ILE A 162 -10.77 -6.13 11.44
CA ILE A 162 -9.62 -6.31 12.36
C ILE A 162 -9.42 -5.04 13.21
N LEU A 163 -9.63 -3.86 12.61
CA LEU A 163 -9.54 -2.58 13.31
C LEU A 163 -10.86 -2.20 14.00
N PHE A 164 -12.00 -2.45 13.36
CA PHE A 164 -13.29 -1.97 13.86
C PHE A 164 -13.90 -2.83 14.96
N LYS A 165 -13.76 -4.15 14.88
CA LYS A 165 -14.52 -5.08 15.74
C LYS A 165 -13.77 -5.53 16.98
N GLY A 166 -12.44 -5.45 17.03
CA GLY A 166 -11.65 -5.94 18.16
C GLY A 166 -11.78 -7.45 18.36
N LEU A 167 -10.71 -8.13 18.78
CA LEU A 167 -10.72 -9.60 18.90
C LEU A 167 -11.24 -10.11 20.24
N VAL A 168 -11.26 -9.27 21.28
CA VAL A 168 -11.64 -9.65 22.65
C VAL A 168 -12.89 -8.89 23.05
N ASP A 169 -13.90 -9.61 23.54
CA ASP A 169 -15.08 -9.02 24.12
C ASP A 169 -14.72 -8.22 25.37
N ARG A 170 -15.23 -6.99 25.47
CA ARG A 170 -15.00 -6.12 26.65
C ARG A 170 -15.55 -6.69 27.97
N GLN A 171 -16.28 -7.81 27.93
CA GLN A 171 -16.81 -8.47 29.13
C GLN A 171 -15.87 -9.52 29.74
N THR A 172 -14.77 -9.86 29.06
CA THR A 172 -13.68 -10.63 29.70
C THR A 172 -12.66 -9.64 30.26
N GLU A 173 -12.85 -9.22 31.50
CA GLU A 173 -11.81 -8.54 32.28
C GLU A 173 -10.56 -9.44 32.45
N PRO A 174 -9.39 -8.83 32.66
CA PRO A 174 -8.16 -9.15 31.94
C PRO A 174 -7.31 -10.19 32.68
N PHE A 175 -6.27 -10.67 31.98
CA PHE A 175 -5.12 -11.36 32.54
C PHE A 175 -4.85 -10.89 33.97
N GLY A 176 -5.03 -11.82 34.91
CA GLY A 176 -5.20 -11.54 36.31
C GLY A 176 -4.06 -10.74 36.93
N GLY A 177 -4.45 -9.76 37.75
CA GLY A 177 -3.63 -9.39 38.89
C GLY A 177 -3.60 -10.55 39.88
N ARG A 178 -2.38 -11.00 40.19
CA ARG A 178 -1.90 -11.61 41.44
C ARG A 178 -0.38 -11.43 41.40
N GLU A 179 0.34 -10.85 42.34
CA GLU A 179 0.12 -10.15 43.62
C GLU A 179 1.21 -9.07 43.71
#